data_AF-A0A2R7MAR0-F1
#
_entry.id   AF-A0A2R7MAR0-F1
#
_cell.length_a   1.000
_cell.length_b   1.000
_cell.length_c   1.000
_cell.angle_alpha   90.00
_cell.angle_beta   90.00
_cell.angle_gamma   90.00
#
_symmetry.space_group_name_H-M   'P 1'
#
loop_
_entity.id
_entity.type
_entity.pdbx_description
1 polymer ?
#
loop_
_entity_poly.entity_id
_entity_poly.type
_entity_poly.pdbx_seq_one_letter_code
_entity_poly.pdbx_strand_id
1 'polypeptide(L)'
;MPDAPDIGDSAPVDPPTSRRDDSARRSPITGEGVTAIESQLRAMRTDAEQHLAHARAEFDQANERIKQRTGRDLIVATLIGVAIGVIVIASLIFVKWAFVLFAAGAMVLGVLEFSRALQNAGRRVDVVPQLVMGFVLLLSGFFLGAWVHWIAVLVAVVVVIVWRLVAQLFAADGRAPIDVIGDVLVAGFVQVYVPFLTSVAMILLAQPRGEWWVLAFLILAVAADTGAYVSGLTFGRGGRHPMAPRISPKKTWEGFAGA
;
A
#
# COMPACT_ATOMS: atom_id res chain seq x y z
N MET A 1 9.97 -61.58 -62.19
CA MET A 1 9.95 -60.25 -62.84
C MET A 1 9.72 -59.21 -61.76
N PRO A 2 10.56 -58.17 -61.64
CA PRO A 2 12.02 -58.24 -61.77
C PRO A 2 12.77 -57.44 -60.66
N ASP A 3 14.10 -57.63 -60.59
CA ASP A 3 15.15 -56.72 -60.06
C ASP A 3 15.11 -56.29 -58.55
N ALA A 4 16.21 -56.05 -57.82
CA ALA A 4 17.63 -55.81 -58.17
C ALA A 4 18.58 -56.26 -56.99
N PRO A 5 19.93 -56.02 -56.98
CA PRO A 5 20.88 -57.12 -56.72
C PRO A 5 21.99 -56.90 -55.64
N ASP A 6 22.79 -57.96 -55.40
CA ASP A 6 24.19 -58.01 -54.86
C ASP A 6 24.46 -57.35 -53.48
N ILE A 7 25.50 -57.68 -52.68
CA ILE A 7 26.87 -58.14 -53.00
C ILE A 7 27.46 -59.01 -51.86
N GLY A 8 28.34 -59.95 -52.22
CA GLY A 8 29.63 -60.14 -51.51
C GLY A 8 29.68 -61.05 -50.28
N ASP A 9 30.28 -62.23 -50.45
CA ASP A 9 30.64 -63.19 -49.39
C ASP A 9 32.15 -63.09 -49.04
N SER A 10 32.52 -63.16 -47.75
CA SER A 10 33.81 -63.70 -47.23
C SER A 10 34.05 -63.43 -45.73
N ALA A 11 34.37 -64.50 -44.99
CA ALA A 11 34.97 -64.53 -43.65
C ALA A 11 36.53 -64.44 -43.76
N PRO A 12 37.38 -64.45 -42.68
CA PRO A 12 37.11 -64.89 -41.30
C PRO A 12 37.84 -64.14 -40.13
N VAL A 13 37.72 -64.75 -38.94
CA VAL A 13 38.35 -64.49 -37.61
C VAL A 13 39.77 -65.16 -37.58
N ASP A 14 40.82 -64.83 -36.81
CA ASP A 14 40.97 -64.30 -35.42
C ASP A 14 42.21 -63.31 -35.27
N PRO A 15 43.01 -63.16 -34.16
CA PRO A 15 43.78 -61.91 -33.87
C PRO A 15 45.29 -62.19 -33.60
N PRO A 16 46.01 -61.53 -32.65
CA PRO A 16 46.23 -60.09 -32.35
C PRO A 16 47.70 -59.66 -32.58
N THR A 17 48.08 -58.37 -32.37
CA THR A 17 49.25 -57.95 -31.53
C THR A 17 49.56 -56.43 -31.51
N SER A 18 49.85 -55.93 -30.30
CA SER A 18 50.72 -54.80 -29.92
C SER A 18 50.71 -53.47 -30.73
N ARG A 19 50.08 -52.43 -30.15
CA ARG A 19 50.60 -51.04 -30.07
C ARG A 19 50.13 -50.43 -28.73
N ARG A 20 51.08 -50.17 -27.83
CA ARG A 20 51.63 -48.85 -27.47
C ARG A 20 50.65 -47.96 -26.68
N ASP A 21 50.88 -47.93 -25.36
CA ASP A 21 50.90 -46.75 -24.50
C ASP A 21 49.88 -45.64 -24.79
N ASP A 22 48.65 -45.83 -24.33
CA ASP A 22 47.74 -44.73 -23.99
C ASP A 22 47.53 -44.71 -22.47
N SER A 23 48.57 -44.28 -21.75
CA SER A 23 48.49 -43.99 -20.31
C SER A 23 47.70 -42.70 -20.09
N ALA A 24 46.38 -42.82 -20.18
CA ALA A 24 45.43 -41.71 -20.08
C ALA A 24 45.68 -40.85 -18.82
N ARG A 25 46.14 -39.63 -19.10
CA ARG A 25 46.50 -38.52 -18.23
C ARG A 25 45.52 -38.28 -17.05
N ARG A 26 45.71 -39.00 -15.94
CA ARG A 26 45.22 -38.57 -14.62
C ARG A 26 46.11 -37.43 -14.12
N SER A 27 45.71 -36.18 -14.40
CA SER A 27 46.35 -35.02 -13.79
C SER A 27 46.19 -35.09 -12.26
N PRO A 28 47.27 -34.95 -11.48
CA PRO A 28 47.14 -34.78 -10.04
C PRO A 28 46.52 -33.41 -9.78
N ILE A 29 45.56 -33.34 -8.85
CA ILE A 29 45.12 -32.06 -8.27
C ILE A 29 46.25 -31.59 -7.35
N THR A 30 47.20 -30.84 -7.90
CA THR A 30 48.27 -30.21 -7.13
C THR A 30 47.70 -29.11 -6.25
N GLY A 31 48.32 -28.87 -5.09
CA GLY A 31 47.87 -27.85 -4.13
C GLY A 31 47.75 -26.45 -4.74
N GLU A 32 48.51 -26.16 -5.80
CA GLU A 32 48.43 -24.93 -6.59
C GLU A 32 47.00 -24.65 -7.10
N GLY A 33 46.28 -25.68 -7.58
CA GLY A 33 44.90 -25.52 -8.06
C GLY A 33 43.93 -25.14 -6.93
N VAL A 34 44.12 -25.71 -5.73
CA VAL A 34 43.34 -25.34 -4.54
C VAL A 34 43.65 -23.91 -4.12
N THR A 35 44.93 -23.51 -4.10
CA THR A 35 45.32 -22.13 -3.76
C THR A 35 44.88 -21.09 -4.80
N ALA A 36 44.77 -21.47 -6.08
CA ALA A 36 44.25 -20.61 -7.14
C ALA A 36 42.73 -20.41 -7.04
N ILE A 37 41.99 -21.47 -6.68
CA ILE A 37 40.55 -21.38 -6.41
C ILE A 37 40.29 -20.55 -5.14
N GLU A 38 41.08 -20.74 -4.08
CA GLU A 38 40.99 -19.90 -2.88
C GLU A 38 41.29 -18.43 -3.15
N SER A 39 42.30 -18.11 -3.97
CA SER A 39 42.63 -16.72 -4.30
C SER A 39 41.55 -16.06 -5.17
N GLN A 40 40.97 -16.78 -6.14
CA GLN A 40 39.80 -16.31 -6.89
C GLN A 40 38.57 -16.10 -5.99
N LEU A 41 38.29 -17.00 -5.04
CA LEU A 41 37.19 -16.84 -4.08
C LEU A 41 37.39 -15.62 -3.17
N ARG A 42 38.63 -15.35 -2.72
CA ARG A 42 38.97 -14.14 -1.94
C ARG A 42 38.85 -12.86 -2.78
N ALA A 43 39.25 -12.91 -4.06
CA ALA A 43 39.09 -11.77 -4.98
C ALA A 43 37.61 -11.45 -5.21
N MET A 44 36.80 -12.45 -5.61
CA MET A 44 35.35 -12.28 -5.81
C MET A 44 34.63 -11.81 -4.55
N ARG A 45 35.06 -12.28 -3.37
CA ARG A 45 34.52 -11.82 -2.09
C ARG A 45 34.84 -10.34 -1.84
N THR A 46 36.09 -9.92 -2.05
CA THR A 46 36.50 -8.52 -1.86
C THR A 46 35.76 -7.58 -2.82
N ASP A 47 35.61 -8.00 -4.09
CA ASP A 47 34.90 -7.26 -5.13
C ASP A 47 33.40 -7.13 -4.80
N ALA A 48 32.77 -8.22 -4.34
CA ALA A 48 31.39 -8.20 -3.83
C ALA A 48 31.23 -7.31 -2.59
N GLU A 49 32.16 -7.35 -1.63
CA GLU A 49 32.16 -6.48 -0.44
C GLU A 49 32.32 -4.99 -0.83
N GLN A 50 33.15 -4.67 -1.82
CA GLN A 50 33.29 -3.32 -2.38
C GLN A 50 32.02 -2.85 -3.08
N HIS A 51 31.42 -3.67 -3.94
CA HIS A 51 30.13 -3.35 -4.58
C HIS A 51 29.01 -3.12 -3.56
N LEU A 52 28.97 -3.90 -2.48
CA LEU A 52 27.98 -3.74 -1.40
C LEU A 52 28.23 -2.48 -0.57
N ALA A 53 29.50 -2.09 -0.37
CA ALA A 53 29.87 -0.84 0.28
C ALA A 53 29.52 0.39 -0.58
N HIS A 54 29.80 0.35 -1.89
CA HIS A 54 29.42 1.41 -2.83
C HIS A 54 27.90 1.56 -2.92
N ALA A 55 27.15 0.46 -3.06
CA ALA A 55 25.69 0.51 -3.06
C ALA A 55 25.14 1.11 -1.77
N ARG A 56 25.64 0.70 -0.59
CA ARG A 56 25.26 1.31 0.70
C ARG A 56 25.53 2.81 0.73
N ALA A 57 26.73 3.25 0.34
CA ALA A 57 27.09 4.66 0.32
C ALA A 57 26.20 5.50 -0.62
N GLU A 58 25.81 4.97 -1.78
CA GLU A 58 24.85 5.62 -2.67
C GLU A 58 23.43 5.67 -2.07
N PHE A 59 22.97 4.59 -1.45
CA PHE A 59 21.68 4.56 -0.74
C PHE A 59 21.63 5.55 0.43
N ASP A 60 22.68 5.61 1.24
CA ASP A 60 22.78 6.53 2.38
C ASP A 60 22.77 7.99 1.90
N GLN A 61 23.58 8.33 0.89
CA GLN A 61 23.56 9.67 0.28
C GLN A 61 22.21 10.02 -0.35
N ALA A 62 21.54 9.06 -0.99
CA ALA A 62 20.20 9.28 -1.54
C ALA A 62 19.17 9.55 -0.43
N ASN A 63 19.23 8.79 0.67
CA ASN A 63 18.35 8.99 1.82
C ASN A 63 18.63 10.34 2.50
N GLU A 64 19.89 10.75 2.67
CA GLU A 64 20.23 12.07 3.21
C GLU A 64 19.74 13.22 2.33
N ARG A 65 19.91 13.14 1.00
CA ARG A 65 19.40 14.16 0.06
C ARG A 65 17.88 14.29 0.11
N ILE A 66 17.17 13.19 0.36
CA ILE A 66 15.70 13.20 0.53
C ILE A 66 15.33 13.73 1.92
N LYS A 67 16.03 13.31 2.98
CA LYS A 67 15.85 13.79 4.36
C LYS A 67 16.02 15.31 4.48
N GLN A 68 17.03 15.88 3.80
CA GLN A 68 17.24 17.33 3.72
C GLN A 68 16.09 18.07 2.99
N ARG A 69 15.46 17.44 1.98
CA ARG A 69 14.35 18.03 1.21
C ARG A 69 12.98 17.87 1.86
N THR A 70 12.78 16.83 2.66
CA THR A 70 11.45 16.41 3.16
C THR A 70 11.34 16.44 4.68
N GLY A 71 12.44 16.66 5.41
CA GLY A 71 12.48 16.71 6.88
C GLY A 71 12.20 15.38 7.59
N ARG A 72 11.89 14.31 6.84
CA ARG A 72 11.53 12.98 7.34
C ARG A 72 12.42 11.93 6.69
N ASP A 73 12.83 10.94 7.47
CA ASP A 73 13.60 9.81 7.01
C ASP A 73 12.74 8.92 6.10
N LEU A 74 13.12 8.76 4.82
CA LEU A 74 12.29 8.06 3.84
C LEU A 74 12.17 6.56 4.19
N ILE A 75 13.27 5.96 4.64
CA ILE A 75 13.33 4.56 5.05
C ILE A 75 12.33 4.30 6.19
N VAL A 76 12.30 5.16 7.21
CA VAL A 76 11.36 5.05 8.34
C VAL A 76 9.91 5.19 7.88
N ALA A 77 9.63 6.13 6.97
CA ALA A 77 8.27 6.29 6.41
C ALA A 77 7.80 5.03 5.64
N THR A 78 8.68 4.44 4.82
CA THR A 78 8.39 3.19 4.11
C THR A 78 8.21 2.02 5.07
N LEU A 79 9.06 1.88 6.09
CA LEU A 79 8.94 0.83 7.10
C LEU A 79 7.63 0.91 7.89
N ILE A 80 7.21 2.12 8.29
CA ILE A 80 5.92 2.33 8.95
C ILE A 80 4.75 1.97 8.02
N GLY A 81 4.81 2.38 6.75
CA GLY A 81 3.78 2.04 5.76
C GLY A 81 3.64 0.53 5.53
N VAL A 82 4.76 -0.17 5.36
CA VAL A 82 4.80 -1.63 5.22
C VAL A 82 4.31 -2.32 6.50
N ALA A 83 4.74 -1.86 7.68
CA ALA A 83 4.29 -2.43 8.96
C ALA A 83 2.78 -2.29 9.15
N ILE A 84 2.20 -1.11 8.87
CA ILE A 84 0.74 -0.89 8.90
C ILE A 84 0.03 -1.80 7.89
N GLY A 85 0.54 -1.90 6.65
CA GLY A 85 -0.02 -2.79 5.63
C GLY A 85 -0.03 -4.26 6.06
N VAL A 86 1.08 -4.75 6.62
CA VAL A 86 1.19 -6.12 7.16
C VAL A 86 0.24 -6.33 8.34
N ILE A 87 0.13 -5.37 9.26
CA ILE A 87 -0.81 -5.44 10.40
C ILE A 87 -2.26 -5.50 9.90
N VAL A 88 -2.63 -4.68 8.93
CA VAL A 88 -3.97 -4.68 8.33
C VAL A 88 -4.27 -6.02 7.65
N ILE A 89 -3.38 -6.53 6.81
CA ILE A 89 -3.56 -7.82 6.13
C ILE A 89 -3.65 -8.97 7.14
N ALA A 90 -2.75 -9.02 8.13
CA ALA A 90 -2.78 -10.02 9.19
C ALA A 90 -4.07 -9.94 10.03
N SER A 91 -4.54 -8.73 10.34
CA SER A 91 -5.80 -8.56 11.07
C SER A 91 -7.00 -9.11 10.29
N LEU A 92 -7.07 -8.88 8.98
CA LEU A 92 -8.17 -9.38 8.14
C LEU A 92 -8.15 -10.91 7.99
N ILE A 93 -6.95 -11.51 7.87
CA ILE A 93 -6.80 -12.95 7.66
C ILE A 93 -6.97 -13.76 8.96
N PHE A 94 -6.37 -13.30 10.08
CA PHE A 94 -6.33 -14.08 11.31
C PHE A 94 -7.40 -13.69 12.34
N VAL A 95 -7.67 -12.40 12.54
CA VAL A 95 -8.52 -11.91 13.65
C VAL A 95 -9.30 -10.67 13.23
N LYS A 96 -10.48 -10.86 12.60
CA LYS A 96 -11.31 -9.75 12.09
C LYS A 96 -11.58 -8.63 13.10
N TRP A 97 -11.70 -8.96 14.39
CA TRP A 97 -11.85 -7.98 15.48
C TRP A 97 -10.67 -7.01 15.59
N ALA A 98 -9.44 -7.44 15.28
CA ALA A 98 -8.29 -6.55 15.24
C ALA A 98 -8.42 -5.52 14.10
N PHE A 99 -9.04 -5.85 12.97
CA PHE A 99 -9.37 -4.87 11.93
C PHE A 99 -10.46 -3.89 12.39
N VAL A 100 -11.48 -4.36 13.13
CA VAL A 100 -12.51 -3.46 13.71
C VAL A 100 -11.87 -2.45 14.66
N LEU A 101 -10.93 -2.88 15.51
CA LEU A 101 -10.15 -1.99 16.39
C LEU A 101 -9.24 -1.04 15.60
N PHE A 102 -8.59 -1.51 14.54
CA PHE A 102 -7.78 -0.66 13.65
C PHE A 102 -8.64 0.41 12.96
N ALA A 103 -9.79 0.04 12.40
CA ALA A 103 -10.73 0.96 11.76
C ALA A 103 -11.29 1.98 12.76
N ALA A 104 -11.57 1.56 14.00
CA ALA A 104 -11.96 2.47 15.07
C ALA A 104 -10.85 3.47 15.43
N GLY A 105 -9.59 3.01 15.54
CA GLY A 105 -8.44 3.89 15.74
C GLY A 105 -8.25 4.89 14.59
N ALA A 106 -8.34 4.43 13.35
CA ALA A 106 -8.25 5.26 12.15
C ALA A 106 -9.39 6.30 12.08
N MET A 107 -10.63 5.90 12.43
CA MET A 107 -11.77 6.82 12.54
C MET A 107 -11.51 7.90 13.60
N VAL A 108 -11.04 7.53 14.80
CA VAL A 108 -10.75 8.47 15.89
C VAL A 108 -9.69 9.48 15.46
N LEU A 109 -8.58 9.01 14.88
CA LEU A 109 -7.52 9.88 14.36
C LEU A 109 -8.04 10.80 13.25
N GLY A 110 -8.79 10.26 12.29
CA GLY A 110 -9.39 11.02 11.20
C GLY A 110 -10.34 12.11 11.69
N VAL A 111 -11.22 11.83 12.66
CA VAL A 111 -12.12 12.82 13.27
C VAL A 111 -11.32 13.88 14.02
N LEU A 112 -10.29 13.50 14.79
CA LEU A 112 -9.45 14.44 15.55
C LEU A 112 -8.67 15.40 14.63
N GLU A 113 -7.96 14.87 13.65
CA GLU A 113 -7.16 15.68 12.72
C GLU A 113 -8.04 16.56 11.83
N PHE A 114 -9.14 16.00 11.29
CA PHE A 114 -10.03 16.76 10.41
C PHE A 114 -10.80 17.84 11.18
N SER A 115 -11.30 17.55 12.39
CA SER A 115 -11.92 18.56 13.25
C SER A 115 -10.94 19.66 13.61
N ARG A 116 -9.68 19.33 13.92
CA ARG A 116 -8.63 20.32 14.21
C ARG A 116 -8.31 21.20 13.00
N ALA A 117 -8.25 20.63 11.79
CA ALA A 117 -8.05 21.40 10.56
C ALA A 117 -9.20 22.38 10.30
N LEU A 118 -10.46 21.96 10.54
CA LEU A 118 -11.65 22.80 10.43
C LEU A 118 -11.71 23.90 11.50
N GLN A 119 -11.30 23.58 12.73
CA GLN A 119 -11.16 24.55 13.82
C GLN A 119 -10.10 25.61 13.53
N ASN A 120 -8.95 25.22 12.98
CA ASN A 120 -7.94 26.16 12.50
C ASN A 120 -8.46 27.06 11.36
N ALA A 121 -9.46 26.62 10.61
CA ALA A 121 -10.17 27.41 9.59
C ALA A 121 -11.36 28.23 10.16
N GLY A 122 -11.49 28.36 11.49
CA GLY A 122 -12.50 29.20 12.16
C GLY A 122 -13.87 28.54 12.40
N ARG A 123 -14.02 27.25 12.08
CA ARG A 123 -15.28 26.50 12.27
C ARG A 123 -15.36 25.87 13.67
N ARG A 124 -16.56 25.81 14.24
CA ARG A 124 -16.80 25.10 15.52
C ARG A 124 -17.23 23.65 15.23
N VAL A 125 -16.42 22.69 15.70
CA VAL A 125 -16.70 21.25 15.60
C VAL A 125 -16.54 20.61 16.98
N ASP A 126 -17.61 20.02 17.50
CA ASP A 126 -17.61 19.34 18.80
C ASP A 126 -17.14 17.89 18.62
N VAL A 127 -15.92 17.58 19.04
CA VAL A 127 -15.30 16.26 18.83
C VAL A 127 -16.04 15.13 19.55
N VAL A 128 -16.55 15.37 20.76
CA VAL A 128 -17.21 14.33 21.59
C VAL A 128 -18.42 13.70 20.91
N PRO A 129 -19.46 14.44 20.46
CA PRO A 129 -20.60 13.84 19.77
C PRO A 129 -20.22 13.20 18.43
N GLN A 130 -19.20 13.73 17.72
CA GLN A 130 -18.69 13.13 16.47
C GLN A 130 -18.09 11.75 16.71
N LEU A 131 -17.30 11.59 17.78
CA LEU A 131 -16.74 10.29 18.16
C LEU A 131 -17.84 9.34 18.67
N VAL A 132 -18.72 9.79 19.55
CA VAL A 132 -19.82 8.96 20.09
C VAL A 132 -20.70 8.43 18.97
N MET A 133 -21.22 9.32 18.10
CA MET A 133 -22.03 8.89 16.96
C MET A 133 -21.20 8.13 15.92
N GLY A 134 -19.90 8.42 15.80
CA GLY A 134 -19.00 7.66 14.93
C GLY A 134 -18.84 6.20 15.36
N PHE A 135 -18.69 5.93 16.65
CA PHE A 135 -18.72 4.56 17.18
C PHE A 135 -20.07 3.88 16.95
N VAL A 136 -21.20 4.60 17.08
CA VAL A 136 -22.53 4.06 16.71
C VAL A 136 -22.60 3.68 15.23
N LEU A 137 -22.03 4.48 14.33
CA LEU A 137 -21.96 4.14 12.89
C LEU A 137 -21.06 2.93 12.62
N LEU A 138 -19.88 2.89 13.23
CA LEU A 138 -18.93 1.79 13.06
C LEU A 138 -19.52 0.46 13.55
N LEU A 139 -20.15 0.45 14.73
CA LEU A 139 -20.84 -0.73 15.27
C LEU A 139 -22.07 -1.09 14.43
N SER A 140 -22.91 -0.12 14.03
CA SER A 140 -24.08 -0.42 13.21
C SER A 140 -23.72 -0.99 11.83
N GLY A 141 -22.62 -0.53 11.22
CA GLY A 141 -22.13 -1.09 9.96
C GLY A 141 -21.63 -2.53 10.09
N PHE A 142 -21.16 -2.94 11.26
CA PHE A 142 -20.69 -4.31 11.51
C PHE A 142 -21.80 -5.28 11.96
N PHE A 143 -22.75 -4.81 12.78
CA PHE A 143 -23.74 -5.67 13.44
C PHE A 143 -25.16 -5.59 12.88
N LEU A 144 -25.53 -4.52 12.17
CA LEU A 144 -26.91 -4.25 11.76
C LEU A 144 -27.07 -4.37 10.24
N GLY A 145 -28.28 -4.71 9.80
CA GLY A 145 -28.62 -4.74 8.37
C GLY A 145 -28.58 -3.33 7.75
N ALA A 146 -28.26 -3.26 6.46
CA ALA A 146 -28.04 -2.00 5.74
C ALA A 146 -29.17 -0.96 5.89
N TRP A 147 -30.43 -1.39 5.96
CA TRP A 147 -31.57 -0.50 6.24
C TRP A 147 -31.47 0.21 7.60
N VAL A 148 -31.14 -0.53 8.65
CA VAL A 148 -30.99 0.01 10.00
C VAL A 148 -29.73 0.87 10.09
N HIS A 149 -28.67 0.53 9.36
CA HIS A 149 -27.48 1.37 9.24
C HIS A 149 -27.81 2.74 8.62
N TRP A 150 -28.61 2.81 7.55
CA TRP A 150 -29.05 4.10 6.99
C TRP A 150 -29.85 4.96 7.99
N ILE A 151 -30.68 4.34 8.82
CA ILE A 151 -31.35 5.04 9.92
C ILE A 151 -30.33 5.54 10.95
N ALA A 152 -29.32 4.74 11.30
CA ALA A 152 -28.24 5.16 12.19
C ALA A 152 -27.43 6.34 11.63
N VAL A 153 -27.17 6.40 10.31
CA VAL A 153 -26.54 7.54 9.62
C VAL A 153 -27.38 8.80 9.77
N LEU A 154 -28.68 8.73 9.50
CA LEU A 154 -29.58 9.87 9.67
C LEU A 154 -29.60 10.37 11.12
N VAL A 155 -29.75 9.45 12.09
CA VAL A 155 -29.74 9.78 13.53
C VAL A 155 -28.40 10.39 13.94
N ALA A 156 -27.27 9.85 13.50
CA ALA A 156 -25.94 10.40 13.77
C ALA A 156 -25.79 11.84 13.28
N VAL A 157 -26.18 12.12 12.04
CA VAL A 157 -26.13 13.46 11.46
C VAL A 157 -27.06 14.42 12.21
N VAL A 158 -28.30 14.02 12.51
CA VAL A 158 -29.24 14.85 13.29
C VAL A 158 -28.70 15.13 14.70
N VAL A 159 -28.14 14.14 15.39
CA VAL A 159 -27.59 14.30 16.75
C VAL A 159 -26.42 15.28 16.76
N VAL A 160 -25.45 15.19 15.83
CA VAL A 160 -24.32 16.15 15.81
C VAL A 160 -24.76 17.57 15.42
N ILE A 161 -25.77 17.70 14.55
CA ILE A 161 -26.37 18.99 14.18
C ILE A 161 -27.08 19.64 15.39
N VAL A 162 -27.95 18.88 16.06
CA VAL A 162 -28.66 19.35 17.26
C VAL A 162 -27.68 19.69 18.36
N TRP A 163 -26.63 18.88 18.56
CA TRP A 163 -25.58 19.19 19.53
C TRP A 163 -24.88 20.52 19.21
N ARG A 164 -24.47 20.76 17.96
CA ARG A 164 -23.80 22.02 17.56
C ARG A 164 -24.73 23.23 17.74
N LEU A 165 -26.02 23.10 17.46
CA LEU A 165 -27.01 24.15 17.71
C LEU A 165 -27.19 24.44 19.21
N VAL A 166 -27.32 23.41 20.04
CA VAL A 166 -27.46 23.53 21.49
C VAL A 166 -26.18 24.11 22.11
N ALA A 167 -25.00 23.63 21.70
CA ALA A 167 -23.70 24.16 22.13
C ALA A 167 -23.50 25.62 21.69
N GLN A 168 -24.11 26.05 20.58
CA GLN A 168 -24.09 27.45 20.14
C GLN A 168 -25.02 28.32 20.99
N LEU A 169 -26.22 27.82 21.34
CA LEU A 169 -27.15 28.50 22.24
C LEU A 169 -26.52 28.77 23.62
N PHE A 170 -25.83 27.78 24.19
CA PHE A 170 -25.14 27.93 25.47
C PHE A 170 -23.87 28.79 25.40
N ALA A 171 -23.17 28.81 24.26
CA ALA A 171 -21.98 29.65 24.10
C ALA A 171 -22.31 31.15 24.07
N ALA A 172 -23.48 31.52 23.53
CA ALA A 172 -23.99 32.90 23.44
C ALA A 172 -22.96 33.94 22.93
N ASP A 173 -22.04 33.51 22.08
CA ASP A 173 -20.80 34.23 21.72
C ASP A 173 -20.96 35.30 20.63
N GLY A 174 -22.19 35.60 20.22
CA GLY A 174 -22.49 36.61 19.22
C GLY A 174 -22.09 36.27 17.78
N ARG A 175 -21.73 35.02 17.45
CA ARG A 175 -21.46 34.60 16.06
C ARG A 175 -22.62 34.95 15.11
N ALA A 176 -22.29 35.41 13.91
CA ALA A 176 -23.27 35.68 12.88
C ALA A 176 -24.05 34.41 12.50
N PRO A 177 -25.37 34.49 12.20
CA PRO A 177 -26.17 33.31 11.87
C PRO A 177 -25.62 32.48 10.71
N ILE A 178 -24.97 33.11 9.73
CA ILE A 178 -24.34 32.43 8.58
C ILE A 178 -23.17 31.53 9.00
N ASP A 179 -22.41 31.92 10.03
CA ASP A 179 -21.31 31.10 10.54
C ASP A 179 -21.80 29.93 11.37
N VAL A 180 -22.91 30.11 12.10
CA VAL A 180 -23.59 29.02 12.82
C VAL A 180 -24.13 27.98 11.84
N ILE A 181 -24.74 28.41 10.73
CA ILE A 181 -25.16 27.51 9.64
C ILE A 181 -23.94 26.78 9.06
N GLY A 182 -22.84 27.50 8.82
CA GLY A 182 -21.57 26.90 8.37
C GLY A 182 -21.03 25.84 9.33
N ASP A 183 -21.02 26.11 10.64
CA ASP A 183 -20.58 25.19 11.68
C ASP A 183 -21.47 23.94 11.76
N VAL A 184 -22.79 24.10 11.60
CA VAL A 184 -23.76 22.98 11.56
C VAL A 184 -23.58 22.11 10.32
N LEU A 185 -23.41 22.71 9.14
CA LEU A 185 -23.14 21.97 7.90
C LEU A 185 -21.81 21.21 7.98
N VAL A 186 -20.77 21.83 8.55
CA VAL A 186 -19.48 21.18 8.80
C VAL A 186 -19.61 20.04 9.80
N ALA A 187 -20.38 20.19 10.88
CA ALA A 187 -20.63 19.11 11.84
C ALA A 187 -21.31 17.89 11.18
N GLY A 188 -22.33 18.10 10.33
CA GLY A 188 -22.92 17.02 9.53
C GLY A 188 -21.92 16.42 8.53
N PHE A 189 -21.11 17.25 7.87
CA PHE A 189 -20.11 16.80 6.89
C PHE A 189 -19.02 15.92 7.52
N VAL A 190 -18.48 16.28 8.69
CA VAL A 190 -17.48 15.45 9.40
C VAL A 190 -18.04 14.05 9.68
N GLN A 191 -19.30 13.96 10.15
CA GLN A 191 -19.97 12.69 10.49
C GLN A 191 -20.21 11.79 9.27
N VAL A 192 -20.52 12.36 8.11
CA VAL A 192 -20.67 11.62 6.85
C VAL A 192 -19.30 11.28 6.23
N TYR A 193 -18.34 12.19 6.31
CA TYR A 193 -17.06 12.06 5.60
C TYR A 193 -16.10 11.08 6.27
N VAL A 194 -15.97 11.09 7.60
CA VAL A 194 -15.03 10.19 8.29
C VAL A 194 -15.74 8.97 8.89
N PRO A 195 -16.67 9.07 9.87
CA PRO A 195 -17.28 7.87 10.44
C PRO A 195 -18.13 7.03 9.50
N PHE A 196 -19.02 7.63 8.69
CA PHE A 196 -19.85 6.85 7.77
C PHE A 196 -19.02 6.12 6.70
N LEU A 197 -18.06 6.79 6.04
CA LEU A 197 -17.17 6.10 5.09
C LEU A 197 -16.34 5.00 5.76
N THR A 198 -15.94 5.17 7.03
CA THR A 198 -15.29 4.09 7.79
C THR A 198 -16.24 2.93 8.08
N SER A 199 -17.51 3.19 8.39
CA SER A 199 -18.51 2.14 8.61
C SER A 199 -18.87 1.35 7.34
N VAL A 200 -18.69 1.91 6.13
CA VAL A 200 -18.81 1.13 4.89
C VAL A 200 -17.79 -0.01 4.83
N ALA A 201 -16.56 0.19 5.34
CA ALA A 201 -15.58 -0.89 5.48
C ALA A 201 -16.04 -1.97 6.48
N MET A 202 -16.81 -1.61 7.51
CA MET A 202 -17.43 -2.58 8.43
C MET A 202 -18.55 -3.37 7.76
N ILE A 203 -19.37 -2.74 6.91
CA ILE A 203 -20.43 -3.42 6.14
C ILE A 203 -19.81 -4.46 5.20
N LEU A 204 -18.70 -4.12 4.54
CA LEU A 204 -17.92 -5.06 3.71
C LEU A 204 -17.37 -6.22 4.54
N LEU A 205 -16.79 -5.94 5.72
CA LEU A 205 -16.23 -6.96 6.61
C LEU A 205 -17.29 -7.92 7.18
N ALA A 206 -18.51 -7.43 7.40
CA ALA A 206 -19.66 -8.20 7.89
C ALA A 206 -20.25 -9.15 6.83
N GLN A 207 -19.93 -8.97 5.55
CA GLN A 207 -20.39 -9.89 4.49
C GLN A 207 -19.77 -11.30 4.63
N PRO A 208 -20.41 -12.33 4.06
CA PRO A 208 -19.76 -13.62 3.83
C PRO A 208 -18.41 -13.40 3.11
N ARG A 209 -17.33 -13.96 3.69
CA ARG A 209 -15.95 -13.76 3.21
C ARG A 209 -15.50 -12.28 3.17
N GLY A 210 -16.05 -11.44 4.06
CA GLY A 210 -15.79 -9.99 4.16
C GLY A 210 -14.34 -9.56 4.23
N GLU A 211 -13.43 -10.42 4.70
CA GLU A 211 -11.99 -10.19 4.65
C GLU A 211 -11.47 -9.97 3.21
N TRP A 212 -12.01 -10.70 2.23
CA TRP A 212 -11.67 -10.54 0.82
C TRP A 212 -12.30 -9.31 0.19
N TRP A 213 -13.50 -8.91 0.63
CA TRP A 213 -14.16 -7.68 0.19
C TRP A 213 -13.39 -6.44 0.66
N VAL A 214 -12.93 -6.42 1.90
CA VAL A 214 -12.08 -5.34 2.43
C VAL A 214 -10.70 -5.34 1.77
N LEU A 215 -10.07 -6.49 1.58
CA LEU A 215 -8.79 -6.58 0.85
C LEU A 215 -8.93 -6.08 -0.59
N ALA A 216 -9.99 -6.46 -1.31
CA ALA A 216 -10.26 -5.99 -2.67
C ALA A 216 -10.46 -4.47 -2.71
N PHE A 217 -11.22 -3.89 -1.77
CA PHE A 217 -11.39 -2.44 -1.63
C PHE A 217 -10.04 -1.72 -1.42
N LEU A 218 -9.19 -2.22 -0.50
CA LEU A 218 -7.88 -1.63 -0.24
C LEU A 218 -6.93 -1.75 -1.45
N ILE A 219 -6.92 -2.90 -2.12
CA ILE A 219 -6.11 -3.13 -3.33
C ILE A 219 -6.57 -2.22 -4.47
N LEU A 220 -7.88 -2.05 -4.67
CA LEU A 220 -8.42 -1.15 -5.69
C LEU A 220 -8.04 0.31 -5.41
N ALA A 221 -8.11 0.77 -4.15
CA ALA A 221 -7.68 2.13 -3.80
C ALA A 221 -6.18 2.35 -4.08
N VAL A 222 -5.31 1.41 -3.68
CA VAL A 222 -3.86 1.47 -3.96
C VAL A 222 -3.56 1.38 -5.46
N ALA A 223 -4.28 0.54 -6.19
CA ALA A 223 -4.13 0.39 -7.63
C ALA A 223 -4.56 1.66 -8.39
N ALA A 224 -5.68 2.28 -8.01
CA ALA A 224 -6.18 3.52 -8.59
C ALA A 224 -5.20 4.70 -8.35
N ASP A 225 -4.71 4.87 -7.12
CA ASP A 225 -3.71 5.91 -6.80
C ASP A 225 -2.38 5.68 -7.54
N THR A 226 -1.93 4.43 -7.66
CA THR A 226 -0.71 4.07 -8.39
C THR A 226 -0.90 4.27 -9.90
N GLY A 227 -2.05 3.86 -10.44
CA GLY A 227 -2.44 4.03 -11.83
C GLY A 227 -2.47 5.50 -12.22
N ALA A 228 -3.13 6.35 -11.43
CA ALA A 228 -3.17 7.79 -11.64
C ALA A 228 -1.79 8.46 -11.57
N TYR A 229 -0.91 8.00 -10.68
CA TYR A 229 0.47 8.49 -10.62
C TYR A 229 1.26 8.11 -11.88
N VAL A 230 1.18 6.85 -12.32
CA VAL A 230 1.90 6.35 -13.49
C VAL A 230 1.38 7.00 -14.77
N SER A 231 0.05 7.01 -15.00
CA SER A 231 -0.55 7.62 -16.21
C SER A 231 -0.35 9.14 -16.25
N GLY A 232 -0.45 9.81 -15.09
CA GLY A 232 -0.14 11.24 -14.95
C GLY A 232 1.32 11.57 -15.28
N LEU A 233 2.26 10.68 -14.96
CA LEU A 233 3.68 10.85 -15.27
C LEU A 233 4.02 10.52 -16.74
N THR A 234 3.43 9.46 -17.31
CA THR A 234 3.73 9.01 -18.68
C THR A 234 3.02 9.83 -19.75
N PHE A 235 1.73 10.11 -19.56
CA PHE A 235 0.89 10.81 -20.54
C PHE A 235 0.71 12.30 -20.21
N GLY A 236 0.66 12.67 -18.93
CA GLY A 236 0.51 14.05 -18.46
C GLY A 236 1.76 14.93 -18.59
N ARG A 237 2.67 14.64 -19.53
CA ARG A 237 4.01 15.27 -19.67
C ARG A 237 3.89 16.80 -19.80
N GLY A 238 4.22 17.51 -18.72
CA GLY A 238 4.13 18.98 -18.61
C GLY A 238 2.84 19.52 -17.96
N GLY A 239 1.96 18.67 -17.44
CA GLY A 239 0.73 19.08 -16.75
C GLY A 239 -0.30 19.73 -17.69
N ARG A 240 -0.44 19.22 -18.92
CA ARG A 240 -1.22 19.86 -20.00
C ARG A 240 -2.71 20.05 -19.64
N HIS A 241 -3.31 19.14 -18.87
CA HIS A 241 -4.71 19.24 -18.42
C HIS A 241 -4.83 19.06 -16.90
N PRO A 242 -4.49 20.08 -16.09
CA PRO A 242 -4.61 20.01 -14.64
C PRO A 242 -6.10 20.07 -14.24
N MET A 243 -6.55 19.07 -13.48
CA MET A 243 -7.97 18.90 -13.11
C MET A 243 -8.44 19.95 -12.10
N ALA A 244 -7.55 20.38 -11.19
CA ALA A 244 -7.87 21.35 -10.14
C ALA A 244 -6.73 22.37 -9.93
N PRO A 245 -6.48 23.30 -10.88
CA PRO A 245 -5.25 24.12 -10.91
C PRO A 245 -4.99 24.95 -9.64
N ARG A 246 -6.05 25.42 -8.97
CA ARG A 246 -5.96 26.25 -7.75
C ARG A 246 -5.84 25.46 -6.44
N ILE A 247 -6.19 24.17 -6.43
CA ILE A 247 -6.32 23.35 -5.21
C ILE A 247 -5.32 22.19 -5.21
N SER A 248 -5.12 21.56 -6.37
CA SER A 248 -4.20 20.43 -6.55
C SER A 248 -3.59 20.47 -7.96
N PRO A 249 -2.65 21.40 -8.24
CA PRO A 249 -2.08 21.59 -9.58
C PRO A 249 -1.33 20.38 -10.16
N LYS A 250 -1.05 19.37 -9.35
CA LYS A 250 -0.38 18.11 -9.75
C LYS A 250 -1.36 17.01 -10.17
N LYS A 251 -2.67 17.15 -9.97
CA LYS A 251 -3.67 16.19 -10.47
C LYS A 251 -4.06 16.53 -11.91
N THR A 252 -3.96 15.57 -12.83
CA THR A 252 -4.30 15.74 -14.25
C THR A 252 -5.42 14.81 -14.67
N TRP A 253 -6.09 15.14 -15.78
CA TRP A 253 -7.16 14.31 -16.36
C TRP A 253 -6.64 12.97 -16.89
N GLU A 254 -5.42 12.93 -17.42
CA GLU A 254 -4.73 11.70 -17.83
C GLU A 254 -4.41 10.80 -16.63
N GLY A 255 -4.11 11.42 -15.48
CA GLY A 255 -4.04 10.74 -14.19
C GLY A 255 -5.37 10.07 -13.85
N PHE A 256 -6.46 10.86 -13.80
CA PHE A 256 -7.80 10.34 -13.49
C PHE A 256 -8.26 9.21 -14.43
N ALA A 257 -7.93 9.28 -15.73
CA ALA A 257 -8.30 8.24 -16.69
C ALA A 257 -7.48 6.94 -16.58
N GLY A 258 -6.41 6.92 -15.78
CA GLY A 258 -5.59 5.73 -15.50
C GLY A 258 -5.83 5.13 -14.11
N ALA A 259 -6.82 5.63 -13.37
CA ALA A 259 -7.26 5.17 -12.06
C ALA A 259 -8.39 4.14 -12.17
#